data_AF-A0A3D3MPX4-F1
#
_entry.id   AF-A0A3D3MPX4-F1
#
_cell.length_a   1.000
_cell.length_b   1.000
_cell.length_c   1.000
_cell.angle_alpha   90.00
_cell.angle_beta   90.00
_cell.angle_gamma   90.00
#
_symmetry.space_group_name_H-M   'P 1'
#
loop_
_entity.id
_entity.type
_entity.pdbx_description
1 polymer ?
#
loop_
_entity_poly.entity_id
_entity_poly.type
_entity_poly.pdbx_seq_one_letter_code
_entity_poly.pdbx_strand_id
1 'polypeptide(L)'
;MTIQFELSKLLKNKVSRCIIKGISQKNKLLGCQIEKISAVKSQHDVSELKKFASVHKKELGVELYECLLSEIKEISDDYRWINSKEGLVIQKIEDWIINVRKIAIKNFPNIPIYIGRSNWEPRKIIIGICVKDTILRNCIEEYFQSLSPPSLVVFPIKENMFD
;
A
#
# COMPACT_ATOMS: atom_id res chain seq x y z
N MET A 1 10.98 -9.72 -13.45
CA MET A 1 10.39 -8.38 -13.26
C MET A 1 9.63 -8.37 -11.94
N THR A 2 10.15 -7.75 -10.89
CA THR A 2 9.44 -7.61 -9.61
C THR A 2 8.48 -6.43 -9.72
N ILE A 3 7.19 -6.74 -9.83
CA ILE A 3 6.13 -5.74 -9.73
C ILE A 3 6.14 -5.25 -8.28
N GLN A 4 6.50 -4.00 -8.06
CA GLN A 4 6.30 -3.39 -6.75
C GLN A 4 4.78 -3.21 -6.57
N PHE A 5 4.20 -3.99 -5.67
CA PHE A 5 2.80 -3.86 -5.28
C PHE A 5 2.57 -2.48 -4.68
N GLU A 6 1.45 -1.86 -5.06
CA GLU A 6 0.99 -0.60 -4.48
C GLU A 6 0.85 -0.78 -2.97
N LEU A 7 1.40 0.15 -2.19
CA LEU A 7 1.37 0.10 -0.74
C LEU A 7 -0.05 -0.02 -0.18
N SER A 8 -1.03 0.58 -0.86
CA SER A 8 -2.46 0.47 -0.52
C SER A 8 -3.02 -0.95 -0.56
N LYS A 9 -2.36 -1.88 -1.25
CA LYS A 9 -2.74 -3.30 -1.31
C LYS A 9 -2.09 -4.14 -0.22
N LEU A 10 -1.04 -3.61 0.42
CA LEU A 10 -0.32 -4.28 1.50
C LEU A 10 -0.84 -3.87 2.88
N LEU A 11 -1.36 -2.65 2.99
CA LEU A 11 -1.89 -2.11 4.23
C LEU A 11 -3.31 -2.59 4.49
N LYS A 12 -3.53 -3.02 5.73
CA LYS A 12 -4.81 -3.51 6.20
C LYS A 12 -5.61 -2.39 6.83
N ASN A 13 -6.73 -2.06 6.18
CA ASN A 13 -7.65 -1.02 6.64
C ASN A 13 -9.08 -1.55 6.82
N LYS A 14 -9.30 -2.86 6.69
CA LYS A 14 -10.61 -3.48 6.83
C LYS A 14 -10.49 -4.88 7.40
N VAL A 15 -11.45 -5.28 8.25
CA VAL A 15 -11.61 -6.68 8.67
C VAL A 15 -11.84 -7.57 7.43
N SER A 16 -11.15 -8.70 7.37
CA SER A 16 -11.23 -9.62 6.24
C SER A 16 -12.63 -10.21 6.07
N ARG A 17 -12.98 -10.49 4.81
CA ARG A 17 -14.24 -11.19 4.49
C ARG A 17 -14.33 -12.56 5.17
N CYS A 18 -13.20 -13.23 5.41
CA CYS A 18 -13.14 -14.52 6.08
C CYS A 18 -13.66 -14.42 7.52
N ILE A 19 -13.17 -13.44 8.29
CA ILE A 19 -13.65 -13.20 9.66
C ILE A 19 -15.12 -12.78 9.64
N ILE A 20 -15.52 -11.85 8.76
CA ILE A 20 -16.92 -11.41 8.68
C ILE A 20 -17.86 -12.58 8.34
N LYS A 21 -17.44 -13.47 7.42
CA LYS A 21 -18.20 -14.69 7.10
C LYS A 21 -18.29 -15.64 8.29
N GLY A 22 -17.19 -15.86 9.01
CA GLY A 22 -17.19 -16.69 10.23
C GLY A 22 -18.12 -16.15 11.31
N ILE A 23 -18.16 -14.84 11.51
CA ILE A 23 -19.08 -14.18 12.45
C ILE A 23 -20.53 -14.35 11.97
N SER A 24 -20.78 -14.13 10.67
CA SER A 24 -22.10 -14.26 10.06
C SER A 24 -22.67 -15.67 10.16
N GLN A 25 -21.81 -16.70 10.08
CA GLN A 25 -22.19 -18.11 10.23
C GLN A 25 -22.61 -18.45 11.66
N LYS A 26 -21.97 -17.85 12.67
CA LYS A 26 -22.37 -18.01 14.07
C LYS A 26 -23.61 -17.19 14.42
N ASN A 27 -23.66 -15.94 13.95
CA ASN A 27 -24.76 -15.04 14.20
C ASN A 27 -24.87 -14.02 13.06
N LYS A 28 -25.94 -14.14 12.27
CA LYS A 28 -26.19 -13.28 11.11
C LYS A 28 -26.29 -11.80 11.48
N LEU A 29 -26.87 -11.46 12.64
CA LEU A 29 -27.00 -10.07 13.10
C LEU A 29 -25.63 -9.48 13.43
N LEU A 30 -24.78 -10.23 14.13
CA LEU A 30 -23.40 -9.81 14.42
C LEU A 30 -22.58 -9.64 13.13
N GLY A 31 -22.78 -10.53 12.16
CA GLY A 31 -22.19 -10.43 10.83
C GLY A 31 -22.53 -9.10 10.13
N CYS A 32 -23.81 -8.73 10.15
CA CYS A 32 -24.27 -7.44 9.61
C CYS A 32 -23.73 -6.24 10.40
N GLN A 33 -23.57 -6.36 11.72
CA GLN A 33 -23.01 -5.29 12.55
C GLN A 33 -21.53 -5.07 12.26
N ILE A 34 -20.71 -6.13 12.25
CA ILE A 34 -19.28 -5.98 11.98
C ILE A 34 -19.01 -5.49 10.56
N GLU A 35 -19.76 -5.92 9.55
CA GLU A 35 -19.58 -5.43 8.18
C GLU A 35 -19.71 -3.90 8.11
N LYS A 36 -20.62 -3.29 8.88
CA LYS A 36 -20.80 -1.82 8.91
C LYS A 36 -19.61 -1.06 9.50
N ILE A 37 -18.93 -1.64 10.48
CA ILE A 37 -17.79 -1.01 11.19
C ILE A 37 -16.44 -1.57 10.75
N SER A 38 -16.43 -2.47 9.76
CA SER A 38 -15.25 -3.26 9.38
C SER A 38 -14.13 -2.42 8.78
N ALA A 39 -14.45 -1.30 8.12
CA ALA A 39 -13.48 -0.43 7.46
C ALA A 39 -13.01 0.69 8.41
N VAL A 40 -11.70 0.83 8.53
CA VAL A 40 -11.04 1.78 9.43
C VAL A 40 -10.51 2.97 8.64
N LYS A 41 -10.98 4.15 9.00
CA LYS A 41 -10.52 5.45 8.51
C LYS A 41 -10.01 6.35 9.64
N SER A 42 -10.30 5.99 10.88
CA SER A 42 -9.97 6.77 12.06
C SER A 42 -9.62 5.90 13.27
N GLN A 43 -8.99 6.51 14.28
CA GLN A 43 -8.75 5.87 15.57
C GLN A 43 -10.06 5.50 16.30
N HIS A 44 -11.15 6.22 16.02
CA HIS A 44 -12.48 5.90 16.54
C HIS A 44 -12.95 4.53 16.01
N ASP A 45 -12.81 4.27 14.72
CA ASP A 45 -13.24 3.02 14.09
C ASP A 45 -12.49 1.81 14.68
N VAL A 46 -11.19 1.96 14.96
CA VAL A 46 -10.40 0.93 15.68
C VAL A 46 -10.98 0.66 17.07
N SER A 47 -11.42 1.72 17.75
CA SER A 47 -12.00 1.62 19.09
C SER A 47 -13.38 0.95 19.06
N GLU A 48 -14.19 1.23 18.02
CA GLU A 48 -15.46 0.57 17.78
C GLU A 48 -15.28 -0.93 17.51
N LEU A 49 -14.28 -1.31 16.70
CA LEU A 49 -13.95 -2.72 16.46
C LEU A 49 -13.52 -3.44 17.75
N LYS A 50 -12.68 -2.82 18.57
CA LYS A 50 -12.28 -3.39 19.88
C LYS A 50 -13.47 -3.55 20.81
N LYS A 51 -14.37 -2.57 20.84
CA LYS A 51 -15.60 -2.62 21.64
C LYS A 51 -16.51 -3.75 21.15
N PHE A 52 -16.73 -3.86 19.84
CA PHE A 52 -17.50 -4.94 19.24
C PHE A 52 -16.95 -6.32 19.64
N ALA A 53 -15.64 -6.54 19.47
CA ALA A 53 -15.01 -7.81 19.83
C ALA A 53 -15.19 -8.14 21.33
N SER A 54 -15.02 -7.13 22.20
CA SER A 54 -15.12 -7.30 23.65
C SER A 54 -16.54 -7.60 24.12
N VAL A 55 -17.53 -6.88 23.59
CA VAL A 55 -18.95 -7.05 23.93
C VAL A 55 -19.44 -8.43 23.50
N HIS A 56 -19.02 -8.91 22.32
CA HIS A 56 -19.50 -10.16 21.74
C HIS A 56 -18.54 -11.34 21.93
N LYS A 57 -17.58 -11.24 22.87
CA LYS A 57 -16.54 -12.26 23.08
C LYS A 57 -17.13 -13.66 23.27
N LYS A 58 -18.23 -13.79 24.01
CA LYS A 58 -18.88 -15.08 24.29
C LYS A 58 -19.53 -15.66 23.03
N GLU A 59 -20.23 -14.84 22.27
CA GLU A 59 -20.94 -15.24 21.05
C GLU A 59 -19.99 -15.62 19.91
N LEU A 60 -18.84 -14.95 19.83
CA LEU A 60 -17.79 -15.27 18.86
C LEU A 60 -17.15 -16.63 19.15
N GLY A 61 -17.00 -16.98 20.44
CA GLY A 61 -16.16 -18.10 20.87
C GLY A 61 -14.67 -17.78 20.73
N VAL A 62 -13.83 -18.55 21.43
CA VAL A 62 -12.41 -18.24 21.64
C VAL A 62 -11.66 -18.03 20.33
N GLU A 63 -11.73 -19.00 19.41
CA GLU A 63 -10.98 -18.97 18.15
C GLU A 63 -11.30 -17.73 17.29
N LEU A 64 -12.59 -17.48 17.03
CA LEU A 64 -13.00 -16.36 16.18
C LEU A 64 -12.75 -15.00 16.85
N TYR A 65 -12.87 -14.93 18.17
CA TYR A 65 -12.51 -13.74 18.94
C TYR A 65 -11.01 -13.44 18.84
N GLU A 66 -10.15 -14.44 18.97
CA GLU A 66 -8.69 -14.29 18.85
C GLU A 66 -8.27 -13.90 17.43
N CYS A 67 -8.86 -14.52 16.40
CA CYS A 67 -8.65 -14.12 15.01
C CYS A 67 -9.04 -12.64 14.79
N LEU A 68 -10.21 -12.24 15.28
CA LEU A 68 -10.68 -10.86 15.13
C LEU A 68 -9.77 -9.88 15.87
N LEU A 69 -9.33 -10.19 17.09
CA LEU A 69 -8.40 -9.33 17.82
C LEU A 69 -7.05 -9.19 17.12
N SER A 70 -6.52 -10.28 16.58
CA SER A 70 -5.27 -10.27 15.81
C SER A 70 -5.39 -9.34 14.59
N GLU A 71 -6.50 -9.45 13.86
CA GLU A 71 -6.78 -8.62 12.69
C GLU A 71 -7.02 -7.14 13.06
N ILE A 72 -7.70 -6.86 14.18
CA ILE A 72 -7.85 -5.50 14.71
C ILE A 72 -6.50 -4.90 15.09
N LYS A 73 -5.59 -5.71 15.66
CA LYS A 73 -4.23 -5.26 16.00
C LYS A 73 -3.46 -4.88 14.75
N GLU A 74 -3.47 -5.74 13.73
CA GLU A 74 -2.83 -5.47 12.43
C GLU A 74 -3.36 -4.18 11.79
N ILE A 75 -4.69 -4.02 11.73
CA ILE A 75 -5.32 -2.79 11.22
C ILE A 75 -4.92 -1.56 12.04
N SER A 76 -4.84 -1.70 13.37
CA SER A 76 -4.41 -0.61 14.24
C SER A 76 -2.93 -0.25 14.05
N ASP A 77 -2.08 -1.21 13.77
CA ASP A 77 -0.66 -1.02 13.52
C ASP A 77 -0.46 -0.30 12.17
N ASP A 78 -1.15 -0.76 11.13
CA ASP A 78 -1.13 -0.15 9.80
C ASP A 78 -1.72 1.26 9.81
N TYR A 79 -2.84 1.48 10.50
CA TYR A 79 -3.41 2.82 10.66
C TYR A 79 -2.40 3.78 11.32
N ARG A 80 -1.74 3.35 12.40
CA ARG A 80 -0.71 4.18 13.06
C ARG A 80 0.48 4.45 12.14
N TRP A 81 0.91 3.45 11.38
CA TRP A 81 2.03 3.59 10.47
C TRP A 81 1.71 4.57 9.33
N ILE A 82 0.56 4.44 8.67
CA ILE A 82 0.13 5.35 7.58
C ILE A 82 0.10 6.80 8.05
N ASN A 83 -0.39 7.03 9.28
CA ASN A 83 -0.51 8.36 9.86
C ASN A 83 0.77 8.84 10.56
N SER A 84 1.85 8.05 10.56
CA SER A 84 3.15 8.46 11.08
C SER A 84 3.84 9.43 10.12
N LYS A 85 4.84 10.18 10.62
CA LYS A 85 5.68 11.05 9.77
C LYS A 85 6.30 10.29 8.61
N GLU A 86 6.72 9.05 8.84
CA GLU A 86 7.32 8.21 7.82
C GLU A 86 6.29 7.72 6.82
N GLY A 87 5.16 7.16 7.29
CA GLY A 87 4.08 6.69 6.43
C GLY A 87 3.56 7.77 5.49
N LEU A 88 3.39 9.00 5.99
CA LEU A 88 2.97 10.15 5.17
C LEU A 88 3.96 10.49 4.06
N VAL A 89 5.26 10.38 4.32
CA VAL A 89 6.30 10.60 3.29
C VAL A 89 6.26 9.48 2.24
N ILE A 90 6.19 8.23 2.67
CA ILE A 90 6.12 7.09 1.75
C ILE A 90 4.84 7.13 0.92
N GLN A 91 3.70 7.52 1.50
CA GLN A 91 2.45 7.63 0.77
C GLN A 91 2.50 8.69 -0.33
N LYS A 92 3.11 9.85 -0.07
CA LYS A 92 3.35 10.87 -1.11
C LYS A 92 4.22 10.35 -2.25
N ILE A 93 5.24 9.56 -1.92
CA ILE A 93 6.10 8.92 -2.93
C ILE A 93 5.31 7.91 -3.77
N GLU A 94 4.50 7.06 -3.14
CA GLU A 94 3.67 6.07 -3.83
C GLU A 94 2.63 6.72 -4.75
N ASP A 95 1.93 7.76 -4.27
CA ASP A 95 0.95 8.50 -5.06
C ASP A 95 1.61 9.13 -6.31
N TRP A 96 2.80 9.71 -6.13
CA TRP A 96 3.58 10.23 -7.23
C TRP A 96 4.01 9.12 -8.21
N ILE A 97 4.53 8.00 -7.72
CA ILE A 97 4.93 6.84 -8.57
C ILE A 97 3.75 6.33 -9.39
N ILE A 98 2.56 6.16 -8.79
CA ILE A 98 1.36 5.70 -9.49
C ILE A 98 0.98 6.66 -10.62
N ASN A 99 1.02 7.97 -10.35
CA ASN A 99 0.74 8.98 -11.37
C ASN A 99 1.78 8.97 -12.49
N VAL A 100 3.06 8.96 -12.15
CA VAL A 100 4.16 9.02 -13.12
C VAL A 100 4.22 7.75 -13.98
N ARG A 101 3.89 6.57 -13.45
CA ARG A 101 3.74 5.35 -14.25
C ARG A 101 2.71 5.52 -15.38
N LYS A 102 1.57 6.17 -15.10
CA LYS A 102 0.54 6.45 -16.12
C LYS A 102 1.06 7.41 -17.20
N ILE A 103 1.79 8.44 -16.79
CA ILE A 103 2.42 9.42 -17.69
C ILE A 103 3.48 8.73 -18.56
N ALA A 104 4.32 7.88 -17.98
CA ALA A 104 5.38 7.17 -18.68
C ALA A 104 4.84 6.25 -19.79
N ILE A 105 3.79 5.47 -19.48
CA ILE A 105 3.12 4.61 -20.48
C ILE A 105 2.58 5.43 -21.65
N LYS A 106 2.06 6.63 -21.38
CA LYS A 106 1.50 7.51 -22.41
C LYS A 106 2.58 8.18 -23.26
N ASN A 107 3.63 8.71 -22.63
CA ASN A 107 4.62 9.57 -23.31
C ASN A 107 5.79 8.78 -23.89
N PHE A 108 6.08 7.58 -23.35
CA PHE A 108 7.18 6.72 -23.80
C PHE A 108 6.71 5.27 -24.00
N PRO A 109 5.69 5.03 -24.85
CA PRO A 109 5.02 3.73 -24.95
C PRO A 109 5.95 2.59 -25.39
N ASN A 110 7.03 2.90 -26.11
CA ASN A 110 7.97 1.93 -26.68
C ASN A 110 9.28 1.81 -25.89
N ILE A 111 9.39 2.49 -24.74
CA ILE A 111 10.61 2.48 -23.92
C ILE A 111 10.33 1.68 -22.64
N PRO A 112 11.09 0.62 -22.35
CA PRO A 112 10.95 -0.09 -21.08
C PRO A 112 11.46 0.79 -19.94
N ILE A 113 10.51 1.33 -19.15
CA ILE A 113 10.79 2.18 -17.98
C ILE A 113 10.21 1.51 -16.74
N TYR A 114 11.06 1.28 -15.75
CA TYR A 114 10.67 0.89 -14.40
C TYR A 114 10.63 2.12 -13.50
N ILE A 115 9.56 2.30 -12.74
CA ILE A 115 9.40 3.39 -11.77
C ILE A 115 8.92 2.78 -10.46
N GLY A 116 9.65 2.99 -9.38
CA GLY A 116 9.34 2.43 -8.07
C GLY A 116 10.10 3.15 -6.96
N ARG A 117 10.09 2.55 -5.76
CA ARG A 117 10.93 2.98 -4.63
C ARG A 117 11.96 1.92 -4.29
N SER A 118 13.03 2.31 -3.61
CA SER A 118 14.00 1.37 -3.09
C SER A 118 13.39 0.50 -1.99
N ASN A 119 13.73 -0.79 -1.99
CA ASN A 119 13.38 -1.71 -0.90
C ASN A 119 14.21 -1.43 0.36
N TRP A 120 15.46 -0.99 0.20
CA TRP A 120 16.39 -0.74 1.29
C TRP A 120 16.26 0.66 1.88
N GLU A 121 15.91 1.63 1.04
CA GLU A 121 15.71 3.02 1.45
C GLU A 121 14.37 3.53 0.90
N PRO A 122 13.24 3.23 1.56
CA PRO A 122 11.89 3.46 1.03
C PRO A 122 11.60 4.91 0.60
N ARG A 123 12.37 5.88 1.10
CA ARG A 123 12.28 7.29 0.72
C ARG A 123 12.91 7.59 -0.63
N LYS A 124 13.74 6.72 -1.21
CA LYS A 124 14.37 6.92 -2.52
C LYS A 124 13.47 6.39 -3.63
N ILE A 125 13.25 7.22 -4.65
CA ILE A 125 12.58 6.83 -5.88
C ILE A 125 13.63 6.23 -6.82
N ILE A 126 13.29 5.13 -7.50
CA ILE A 126 14.13 4.47 -8.49
C ILE A 126 13.44 4.53 -9.84
N ILE A 127 14.13 5.07 -10.85
CA ILE A 127 13.68 5.08 -12.24
C ILE A 127 14.72 4.38 -13.12
N GLY A 128 14.41 3.17 -13.56
CA GLY A 128 15.26 2.41 -14.47
C GLY A 128 14.80 2.58 -15.92
N ILE A 129 15.65 3.14 -16.78
CA ILE A 129 15.38 3.37 -18.20
C ILE A 129 16.23 2.42 -19.03
N CYS A 130 15.59 1.63 -19.90
CA CYS A 130 16.28 0.68 -20.77
C CYS A 130 16.41 1.23 -22.20
N VAL A 131 17.40 2.09 -22.42
CA VAL A 131 17.70 2.73 -23.71
C VAL A 131 19.22 2.74 -23.90
N LYS A 132 19.70 2.41 -25.10
CA LYS A 132 21.14 2.45 -25.46
C LYS A 132 21.63 3.86 -25.78
N ASP A 133 20.76 4.69 -26.34
CA ASP A 133 21.04 6.08 -26.66
C ASP A 133 21.14 6.93 -25.38
N THR A 134 22.35 7.39 -25.06
CA THR A 134 22.65 8.22 -23.89
C THR A 134 21.98 9.58 -23.94
N ILE A 135 21.83 10.19 -25.13
CA ILE A 135 21.18 11.50 -25.27
C ILE A 135 19.70 11.35 -24.96
N LEU A 136 19.05 10.36 -25.57
CA LEU A 136 17.64 10.07 -25.30
C LEU A 136 17.42 9.70 -23.83
N ARG A 137 18.34 8.92 -23.24
CA ARG A 137 18.30 8.61 -21.81
C ARG A 137 18.32 9.87 -20.96
N ASN A 138 19.28 10.77 -21.19
CA ASN A 138 19.40 12.03 -20.43
C ASN A 138 18.12 12.88 -20.55
N CYS A 139 17.54 13.00 -21.75
CA CYS A 139 16.27 13.71 -21.96
C CYS A 139 15.12 13.11 -21.13
N ILE A 140 15.06 11.78 -21.01
CA ILE A 140 14.03 11.09 -20.21
C ILE A 140 14.30 11.28 -18.71
N GLU A 141 15.55 11.24 -18.28
CA GLU A 141 15.94 11.50 -16.88
C GLU A 141 15.55 12.92 -16.47
N GLU A 142 15.90 13.92 -17.28
CA GLU A 142 15.51 15.33 -17.09
C GLU A 142 13.99 15.50 -17.08
N TYR A 143 13.28 14.81 -17.98
CA TYR A 143 11.82 14.82 -18.00
C TYR A 143 11.23 14.38 -16.66
N PHE A 144 11.67 13.23 -16.11
CA PHE A 144 11.15 12.78 -14.82
C PHE A 144 11.56 13.65 -13.65
N GLN A 145 12.76 14.26 -13.68
CA GLN A 145 13.16 15.25 -12.68
C GLN A 145 12.27 16.50 -12.72
N SER A 146 11.85 16.94 -13.92
CA SER A 146 10.96 18.10 -14.08
C SER A 146 9.55 17.89 -13.49
N LEU A 147 9.13 16.63 -13.28
CA LEU A 147 7.85 16.29 -12.65
C LEU A 147 7.84 16.53 -11.12
N SER A 148 8.85 17.23 -10.59
CA SER A 148 8.95 17.64 -9.18
C SER A 148 8.75 16.47 -8.22
N PRO A 149 9.62 15.44 -8.28
CA PRO A 149 9.49 14.26 -7.44
C PRO A 149 9.50 14.65 -5.95
N PRO A 150 8.66 14.02 -5.12
CA PRO A 150 8.55 14.36 -3.70
C PRO A 150 9.76 13.90 -2.87
N SER A 151 10.73 13.25 -3.50
CA SER A 151 11.97 12.77 -2.88
C SER A 151 13.06 12.58 -3.92
N LEU A 152 14.28 12.25 -3.46
CA LEU A 152 15.42 11.95 -4.30
C LEU A 152 15.10 10.83 -5.30
N VAL A 153 15.36 11.11 -6.58
CA VAL A 153 15.27 10.13 -7.66
C VAL A 153 16.67 9.62 -7.98
N VAL A 154 16.80 8.30 -8.07
CA VAL A 154 18.01 7.61 -8.50
C VAL A 154 17.73 6.94 -9.84
N PHE A 155 18.60 7.23 -10.82
CA PHE A 155 18.59 6.60 -12.13
C PHE A 155 19.70 5.55 -12.18
N PRO A 156 19.44 4.29 -11.81
CA PRO A 156 20.46 3.25 -11.89
C PRO A 156 20.92 3.07 -13.35
N ILE A 157 22.23 3.07 -13.54
CA ILE A 157 22.86 2.65 -14.79
C ILE A 157 22.54 1.15 -14.97
N LYS A 158 21.97 0.79 -16.11
CA LYS A 158 21.73 -0.61 -16.49
C LYS A 158 22.41 -0.86 -17.82
N GLU A 159 23.69 -1.19 -17.77
CA GLU A 159 24.24 -2.15 -18.71
C GLU A 159 23.78 -3.54 -18.18
N ASN A 160 23.04 -4.29 -18.99
CA ASN A 160 22.71 -5.70 -18.81
C ASN A 160 21.87 -6.10 -17.56
N MET A 161 20.55 -5.86 -17.63
CA MET A 161 19.60 -6.50 -16.71
C MET A 161 18.84 -7.68 -17.34
N PHE A 162 19.33 -8.18 -18.47
CA PHE A 162 18.74 -9.26 -19.25
C PHE A 162 19.83 -10.13 -19.88
N ASP A 163 20.76 -10.63 -19.05
CA ASP A 163 21.57 -11.82 -19.36
C ASP A 163 21.21 -12.91 -18.34
#